data_AF-A0A7K3M902-F1
#
_entry.id   AF-A0A7K3M902-F1
#
_cell.length_a   1.000
_cell.length_b   1.000
_cell.length_c   1.000
_cell.angle_alpha   90.00
_cell.angle_beta   90.00
_cell.angle_gamma   90.00
#
_symmetry.space_group_name_H-M   'P 1'
#
loop_
_entity.id
_entity.type
_entity.pdbx_description
1 polymer ?
#
loop_
_entity_poly.entity_id
_entity_poly.type
_entity_poly.pdbx_seq_one_letter_code
_entity_poly.pdbx_strand_id
1 'polypeptide(L)'
;MSQTPPPPPPPPGQPSADEHPAAPHQPRPGAGQAGWKVATALAAGLGLLLSGTVYVLMDRQISSLEDDLESVRAQLAEAESSSSDPLGGLGDLLGGDLGDLGDLFGDLDGLGDLLGGDLGGLGDLLGGDFGDIDPILFECLSPGGLGMDLGGDGSIPDADIETQVQAVRDILEEERGLAVDGELSIEFVTVEEVQRRAVELTEAELDRDQAELDGRLLSTIGALEPGIDLAQAQLDALDAGVGGFYNPDTGELVIGSEEMDGLGAYITAHEMVHALADQIFGLPDTAELAETDGSDAAYAALNAIEGDATLYGQMFISEHLPMTELLALEAESAQSQAALDQMPHFVRRNLEFPYIEGMTFTCDVFLDGGWDAVDHTYVDLPVTSAQILFPDRYRAGEEAAGVRMPDAPGGWNQIYTDTFGAADLLFLLEAPGGDPAAALTDPKELVRAWAGGEVAMWDRDGDTAVALALTEHTEGPDLCGTVIDYYAAAFPDSTRSDDGGDAVFSGGDQTGVIACDAGTITLGIGPDAETARALTP
;
A
#
# COMPACT_ATOMS: atom_id res chain seq x y z
N MET A 1 -88.59 21.87 -15.28
CA MET A 1 -88.56 21.16 -13.98
C MET A 1 -87.87 19.83 -14.21
N SER A 2 -87.09 19.39 -13.22
CA SER A 2 -86.27 18.17 -13.17
C SER A 2 -84.88 18.30 -13.81
N GLN A 3 -83.96 18.76 -12.97
CA GLN A 3 -82.52 18.58 -13.14
C GLN A 3 -82.22 17.08 -12.98
N THR A 4 -81.59 16.48 -13.99
CA THR A 4 -81.09 15.10 -13.96
C THR A 4 -79.74 15.10 -13.23
N PRO A 5 -79.50 14.18 -12.27
CA PRO A 5 -78.27 14.15 -11.48
C PRO A 5 -77.05 13.74 -12.32
N PRO A 6 -75.83 14.18 -11.95
CA PRO A 6 -74.60 13.82 -12.66
C PRO A 6 -74.29 12.32 -12.52
N PRO A 7 -73.61 11.73 -13.52
CA PRO A 7 -73.30 10.29 -13.55
C PRO A 7 -72.29 9.89 -12.45
N PRO A 8 -72.35 8.63 -11.99
CA PRO A 8 -71.43 8.11 -10.97
C PRO A 8 -69.98 8.07 -11.47
N PRO A 9 -68.99 8.18 -10.56
CA PRO A 9 -67.59 8.11 -10.91
C PRO A 9 -67.21 6.74 -11.49
N PRO A 10 -66.21 6.68 -12.39
CA PRO A 10 -65.80 5.45 -13.04
C PRO A 10 -65.20 4.46 -12.03
N PRO A 11 -65.35 3.14 -12.27
CA PRO A 11 -64.71 2.12 -11.45
C PRO A 11 -63.19 2.24 -11.53
N PRO A 12 -62.46 1.91 -10.45
CA PRO A 12 -60.99 1.96 -10.45
C PRO A 12 -60.44 1.06 -11.57
N GLY A 13 -59.55 1.63 -12.38
CA GLY A 13 -58.94 0.96 -13.51
C GLY A 13 -58.15 -0.27 -13.07
N GLN A 14 -58.42 -1.40 -13.73
CA GLN A 14 -57.54 -2.55 -13.68
C GLN A 14 -56.26 -2.22 -14.47
N PRO A 15 -55.06 -2.42 -13.91
CA PRO A 15 -53.82 -2.29 -14.65
C PRO A 15 -53.72 -3.39 -15.73
N SER A 16 -53.21 -2.96 -16.88
CA SER A 16 -52.90 -3.77 -18.05
C SER A 16 -51.93 -4.91 -17.72
N ALA A 17 -52.28 -6.12 -18.15
CA ALA A 17 -51.41 -7.28 -18.13
C ALA A 17 -50.46 -7.23 -19.33
N ASP A 18 -49.21 -6.87 -19.07
CA ASP A 18 -48.01 -7.23 -19.85
C ASP A 18 -46.78 -6.86 -19.01
N GLU A 19 -46.49 -7.70 -18.01
CA GLU A 19 -45.19 -7.76 -17.33
C GLU A 19 -45.06 -9.18 -16.78
N HIS A 20 -44.08 -9.93 -17.30
CA HIS A 20 -43.71 -11.21 -16.71
C HIS A 20 -43.24 -10.96 -15.27
N PRO A 21 -43.65 -11.78 -14.29
CA PRO A 21 -43.21 -11.56 -12.92
C PRO A 21 -41.71 -11.79 -12.83
N ALA A 22 -40.97 -10.73 -12.55
CA ALA A 22 -39.65 -10.84 -11.95
C ALA A 22 -39.77 -11.76 -10.75
N ALA A 23 -38.90 -12.77 -10.69
CA ALA A 23 -38.82 -13.65 -9.55
C ALA A 23 -38.65 -12.80 -8.28
N PRO A 24 -39.29 -13.16 -7.16
CA PRO A 24 -39.11 -12.42 -5.93
C PRO A 24 -37.62 -12.44 -5.56
N HIS A 25 -36.99 -11.27 -5.51
CA HIS A 25 -35.73 -11.08 -4.80
C HIS A 25 -35.95 -11.63 -3.39
N GLN A 26 -35.37 -12.80 -3.14
CA GLN A 26 -35.22 -13.27 -1.78
C GLN A 26 -34.26 -12.28 -1.11
N PRO A 27 -34.60 -11.77 0.08
CA PRO A 27 -33.61 -11.03 0.86
C PRO A 27 -32.42 -11.95 1.07
N ARG A 28 -31.21 -11.46 0.71
CA ARG A 28 -29.95 -12.10 1.09
C ARG A 28 -30.02 -12.40 2.59
N PRO A 29 -29.81 -13.64 3.05
CA PRO A 29 -29.76 -13.92 4.47
C PRO A 29 -28.58 -13.15 5.06
N GLY A 30 -28.88 -12.22 5.96
CA GLY A 30 -27.88 -11.39 6.62
C GLY A 30 -27.01 -12.19 7.60
N ALA A 31 -25.73 -11.91 7.54
CA ALA A 31 -24.79 -11.83 8.66
C ALA A 31 -23.71 -10.85 8.17
N GLY A 32 -23.31 -9.88 9.00
CA GLY A 32 -22.35 -8.84 8.63
C GLY A 32 -21.09 -9.49 8.06
N GLN A 33 -20.77 -9.12 6.82
CA GLN A 33 -19.59 -9.55 6.09
C GLN A 33 -18.85 -8.25 5.77
N ALA A 34 -18.13 -7.75 6.78
CA ALA A 34 -17.13 -6.72 6.61
C ALA A 34 -15.79 -7.45 6.72
N GLY A 35 -15.17 -7.75 5.58
CA GLY A 35 -13.74 -8.02 5.53
C GLY A 35 -12.99 -6.81 6.11
N TRP A 36 -11.88 -7.07 6.79
CA TRP A 36 -10.96 -6.06 7.35
C TRP A 36 -11.66 -4.80 7.86
N LYS A 37 -12.21 -4.85 9.07
CA LYS A 37 -12.44 -3.62 9.84
C LYS A 37 -11.07 -3.04 10.15
N VAL A 38 -10.56 -2.23 9.22
CA VAL A 38 -9.48 -1.29 9.46
C VAL A 38 -9.92 -0.52 10.69
N ALA A 39 -9.08 -0.54 11.71
CA ALA A 39 -9.42 -0.07 13.05
C ALA A 39 -10.20 1.25 12.98
N THR A 40 -11.18 1.40 13.87
CA THR A 40 -11.88 2.69 14.06
C THR A 40 -10.90 3.84 14.28
N ALA A 41 -9.66 3.56 14.69
CA ALA A 41 -8.58 4.52 14.74
C ALA A 41 -7.69 4.45 13.47
N LEU A 42 -7.60 5.55 12.73
CA LEU A 42 -6.57 5.74 11.72
C LEU A 42 -5.24 5.88 12.45
N ALA A 43 -4.26 5.08 12.07
CA ALA A 43 -3.00 4.97 12.79
C ALA A 43 -1.86 5.54 11.96
N ALA A 44 -0.81 6.05 12.59
CA ALA A 44 0.47 6.30 11.94
C ALA A 44 1.38 5.11 12.19
N GLY A 45 1.85 4.43 11.14
CA GLY A 45 2.81 3.33 11.27
C GLY A 45 4.26 3.82 11.42
N LEU A 46 4.91 3.60 12.57
CA LEU A 46 6.32 3.90 12.88
C LEU A 46 7.32 3.27 11.89
N GLY A 47 7.04 2.06 11.40
CA GLY A 47 7.90 1.39 10.41
C GLY A 47 7.69 1.89 8.98
N LEU A 48 6.61 2.64 8.74
CA LEU A 48 6.17 3.10 7.43
C LEU A 48 6.60 4.55 7.15
N LEU A 49 7.31 5.15 8.11
CA LEU A 49 7.61 6.57 8.18
C LEU A 49 8.66 7.04 7.20
N LEU A 50 9.56 6.21 6.66
CA LEU A 50 10.79 6.73 6.04
C LEU A 50 11.21 6.05 4.74
N SER A 51 10.31 5.33 4.06
CA SER A 51 10.64 4.86 2.71
C SER A 51 10.94 6.03 1.74
N GLY A 52 10.32 7.21 1.90
CA GLY A 52 10.56 8.37 1.01
C GLY A 52 11.70 9.32 1.41
N THR A 53 11.93 9.54 2.70
CA THR A 53 12.73 10.68 3.21
C THR A 53 14.23 10.47 3.00
N VAL A 54 14.70 9.23 2.95
CA VAL A 54 16.13 8.85 2.87
C VAL A 54 16.72 9.04 1.49
N TYR A 55 15.95 8.79 0.42
CA TYR A 55 16.49 8.87 -0.93
C TYR A 55 16.83 10.32 -1.31
N VAL A 56 15.99 11.27 -0.87
CA VAL A 56 16.23 12.71 -1.01
C VAL A 56 17.50 13.15 -0.24
N LEU A 57 17.79 12.51 0.88
CA LEU A 57 18.98 12.78 1.70
C LEU A 57 20.25 12.13 1.12
N MET A 58 20.15 10.98 0.45
CA MET A 58 21.31 10.21 -0.05
C MET A 58 21.79 10.60 -1.45
N ASP A 59 20.91 11.06 -2.36
CA ASP A 59 21.31 11.57 -3.69
C ASP A 59 22.31 12.76 -3.59
N ARG A 60 22.23 13.53 -2.51
CA ARG A 60 23.16 14.63 -2.21
C ARG A 60 24.53 14.17 -1.74
N GLN A 61 24.66 13.04 -1.05
CA GLN A 61 25.99 12.52 -0.70
C GLN A 61 26.74 12.07 -1.95
N ILE A 62 26.04 11.45 -2.91
CA ILE A 62 26.63 11.02 -4.19
C ILE A 62 27.11 12.24 -4.97
N SER A 63 26.25 13.25 -5.14
CA SER A 63 26.62 14.50 -5.84
C SER A 63 27.77 15.25 -5.14
N SER A 64 27.78 15.31 -3.81
CA SER A 64 28.90 15.95 -3.07
C SER A 64 30.20 15.16 -3.15
N LEU A 65 30.12 13.83 -3.19
CA LEU A 65 31.28 12.96 -3.32
C LEU A 65 31.85 13.04 -4.74
N GLU A 66 31.01 13.19 -5.76
CA GLU A 66 31.45 13.42 -7.14
C GLU A 66 32.18 14.77 -7.30
N ASP A 67 31.63 15.85 -6.75
CA ASP A 67 32.27 17.17 -6.73
C ASP A 67 33.58 17.16 -5.93
N ASP A 68 33.62 16.47 -4.79
CA ASP A 68 34.84 16.28 -4.00
C ASP A 68 35.88 15.43 -4.74
N LEU A 69 35.46 14.41 -5.48
CA LEU A 69 36.34 13.53 -6.26
C LEU A 69 36.88 14.27 -7.50
N GLU A 70 36.09 15.12 -8.14
CA GLU A 70 36.55 16.00 -9.23
C GLU A 70 37.48 17.11 -8.72
N SER A 71 37.19 17.69 -7.56
CA SER A 71 38.08 18.63 -6.85
C SER A 71 39.41 17.98 -6.46
N VAL A 72 39.38 16.75 -5.93
CA VAL A 72 40.58 15.98 -5.59
C VAL A 72 41.35 15.61 -6.86
N ARG A 73 40.68 15.21 -7.94
CA ARG A 73 41.34 14.94 -9.25
C ARG A 73 41.99 16.20 -9.82
N ALA A 74 41.35 17.36 -9.72
CA ALA A 74 41.90 18.63 -10.16
C ALA A 74 43.12 19.04 -9.32
N GLN A 75 43.05 18.87 -8.00
CA GLN A 75 44.17 19.11 -7.08
C GLN A 75 45.33 18.13 -7.32
N LEU A 76 45.04 16.87 -7.65
CA LEU A 76 46.05 15.85 -7.97
C LEU A 76 46.73 16.19 -9.30
N ALA A 77 45.98 16.59 -10.33
CA ALA A 77 46.51 17.02 -11.62
C ALA A 77 47.36 18.30 -11.49
N GLU A 78 46.94 19.24 -10.64
CA GLU A 78 47.71 20.45 -10.35
C GLU A 78 49.00 20.13 -9.57
N ALA A 79 48.92 19.24 -8.56
CA ALA A 79 50.08 18.75 -7.82
C ALA A 79 51.08 18.01 -8.73
N GLU A 80 50.60 17.15 -9.64
CA GLU A 80 51.42 16.47 -10.64
C GLU A 80 52.07 17.46 -11.61
N SER A 81 51.33 18.47 -12.09
CA SER A 81 51.86 19.52 -12.99
C SER A 81 52.89 20.44 -12.30
N SER A 82 52.76 20.62 -10.98
CA SER A 82 53.70 21.41 -10.16
C SER A 82 54.96 20.62 -9.77
N SER A 83 54.97 19.30 -9.98
CA SER A 83 56.04 18.40 -9.52
C SER A 83 57.11 18.07 -10.56
N SER A 84 57.20 18.85 -11.65
CA SER A 84 58.31 18.70 -12.61
C SER A 84 59.62 19.35 -12.09
N ASP A 85 60.33 18.59 -11.25
CA ASP A 85 61.79 18.59 -10.95
C ASP A 85 62.37 19.75 -10.09
N PRO A 86 63.16 19.48 -9.00
CA PRO A 86 64.26 18.52 -8.98
C PRO A 86 64.25 17.49 -7.84
N LEU A 87 64.47 16.22 -8.20
CA LEU A 87 64.99 15.21 -7.28
C LEU A 87 66.39 15.59 -6.77
N GLY A 88 66.56 15.64 -5.45
CA GLY A 88 67.81 16.00 -4.80
C GLY A 88 68.05 15.32 -3.45
N GLY A 89 67.77 14.02 -3.36
CA GLY A 89 68.40 13.16 -2.35
C GLY A 89 67.50 12.67 -1.23
N LEU A 90 66.78 11.58 -1.47
CA LEU A 90 66.39 10.60 -0.44
C LEU A 90 66.33 9.16 -1.02
N GLY A 91 67.11 8.89 -2.07
CA GLY A 91 67.19 7.58 -2.74
C GLY A 91 68.04 6.53 -2.01
N ASP A 92 68.12 6.58 -0.68
CA ASP A 92 68.96 5.65 0.10
C ASP A 92 68.32 5.20 1.42
N LEU A 93 67.00 5.36 1.59
CA LEU A 93 66.33 4.99 2.86
C LEU A 93 65.09 4.09 2.75
N LEU A 94 64.63 3.74 1.55
CA LEU A 94 63.58 2.74 1.37
C LEU A 94 63.92 1.85 0.16
N GLY A 95 64.85 0.93 0.37
CA GLY A 95 65.03 -0.21 -0.52
C GLY A 95 63.95 -1.25 -0.22
N GLY A 96 62.99 -1.40 -1.14
CA GLY A 96 61.97 -2.46 -1.08
C GLY A 96 60.81 -2.22 -2.02
N ASP A 97 60.90 -2.81 -3.21
CA ASP A 97 59.80 -3.34 -4.04
C ASP A 97 58.57 -2.43 -4.31
N LEU A 98 58.57 -1.75 -5.46
CA LEU A 98 57.39 -1.13 -6.08
C LEU A 98 57.30 -1.56 -7.54
N GLY A 99 56.92 -2.83 -7.73
CA GLY A 99 56.67 -3.43 -9.04
C GLY A 99 55.20 -3.63 -9.40
N ASP A 100 54.25 -3.15 -8.57
CA ASP A 100 52.84 -3.58 -8.65
C ASP A 100 51.80 -2.45 -8.61
N LEU A 101 52.13 -1.27 -9.15
CA LEU A 101 51.17 -0.14 -9.26
C LEU A 101 50.79 0.18 -10.71
N GLY A 102 51.14 -0.70 -11.65
CA GLY A 102 50.76 -0.56 -13.08
C GLY A 102 49.41 -1.16 -13.42
N ASP A 103 48.94 -2.15 -12.66
CA ASP A 103 47.68 -2.87 -12.93
C ASP A 103 46.46 -2.24 -12.23
N LEU A 104 46.63 -1.23 -11.38
CA LEU A 104 45.52 -0.57 -10.68
C LEU A 104 44.87 0.58 -11.49
N PHE A 105 45.54 1.08 -12.53
CA PHE A 105 45.04 2.19 -13.35
C PHE A 105 44.42 1.75 -14.69
N GLY A 106 44.42 0.44 -14.98
CA GLY A 106 43.83 -0.13 -16.19
C GLY A 106 42.31 -0.35 -16.11
N ASP A 107 41.74 -0.41 -14.91
CA ASP A 107 40.30 -0.71 -14.68
C ASP A 107 39.40 0.54 -14.61
N LEU A 108 39.97 1.75 -14.75
CA LEU A 108 39.21 3.01 -14.67
C LEU A 108 38.55 3.45 -15.99
N ASP A 109 38.87 2.80 -17.11
CA ASP A 109 38.24 3.07 -18.42
C ASP A 109 36.93 2.26 -18.62
N GLY A 110 36.55 1.43 -17.63
CA GLY A 110 35.30 0.65 -17.61
C GLY A 110 34.16 1.28 -16.79
N LEU A 111 34.43 2.33 -16.01
CA LEU A 111 33.41 3.00 -15.19
C LEU A 111 32.50 3.95 -16.00
N GLY A 112 32.90 4.33 -17.22
CA GLY A 112 32.07 5.13 -18.11
C GLY A 112 30.85 4.40 -18.67
N ASP A 113 30.85 3.07 -18.66
CA ASP A 113 29.72 2.23 -19.11
C ASP A 113 28.81 1.81 -17.93
N LEU A 114 29.20 2.10 -16.68
CA LEU A 114 28.47 1.77 -15.45
C LEU A 114 27.60 2.94 -14.94
N LEU A 115 27.86 4.16 -15.43
CA LEU A 115 27.06 5.36 -15.15
C LEU A 115 26.13 5.76 -16.32
N GLY A 116 26.18 5.01 -17.43
CA GLY A 116 25.37 5.24 -18.62
C GLY A 116 24.17 4.30 -18.77
N GLY A 117 23.93 3.42 -17.80
CA GLY A 117 22.89 2.41 -17.87
C GLY A 117 22.22 2.22 -16.52
N ASP A 118 20.93 2.55 -16.48
CA ASP A 118 19.91 2.09 -15.55
C ASP A 118 20.12 2.37 -14.06
N LEU A 119 19.27 3.22 -13.50
CA LEU A 119 19.22 3.56 -12.07
C LEU A 119 18.87 2.34 -11.16
N GLY A 120 18.56 1.17 -11.73
CA GLY A 120 18.31 -0.07 -10.99
C GLY A 120 19.53 -0.67 -10.28
N GLY A 121 20.76 -0.20 -10.56
CA GLY A 121 21.98 -0.74 -9.95
C GLY A 121 22.29 -0.29 -8.52
N LEU A 122 21.63 0.75 -8.01
CA LEU A 122 21.88 1.27 -6.66
C LEU A 122 21.13 0.51 -5.56
N GLY A 123 20.04 -0.19 -5.91
CA GLY A 123 19.28 -1.03 -4.96
C GLY A 123 20.09 -2.21 -4.42
N ASP A 124 20.96 -2.80 -5.24
CA ASP A 124 21.76 -3.99 -4.88
C ASP A 124 22.94 -3.65 -3.92
N LEU A 125 23.31 -2.36 -3.82
CA LEU A 125 24.41 -1.90 -2.97
C LEU A 125 23.96 -1.53 -1.55
N LEU A 126 22.66 -1.24 -1.35
CA LEU A 126 22.12 -0.72 -0.10
C LEU A 126 21.49 -1.78 0.81
N GLY A 127 21.44 -3.04 0.39
CA GLY A 127 21.15 -4.17 1.29
C GLY A 127 19.84 -4.02 2.06
N GLY A 128 18.76 -3.78 1.32
CA GLY A 128 17.38 -3.74 1.79
C GLY A 128 16.45 -3.62 0.59
N ASP A 129 15.17 -3.99 0.76
CA ASP A 129 14.09 -4.05 -0.23
C ASP A 129 13.68 -2.67 -0.83
N PHE A 130 14.59 -1.69 -0.81
CA PHE A 130 14.35 -0.27 -1.11
C PHE A 130 14.48 0.07 -2.62
N GLY A 131 14.15 -0.88 -3.50
CA GLY A 131 14.33 -0.77 -4.95
C GLY A 131 13.33 0.13 -5.68
N ASP A 132 12.16 0.41 -5.11
CA ASP A 132 11.00 0.90 -5.90
C ASP A 132 10.24 2.09 -5.25
N ILE A 133 10.94 3.14 -4.79
CA ILE A 133 10.25 4.42 -4.51
C ILE A 133 9.84 5.03 -5.85
N ASP A 134 8.55 5.28 -6.04
CA ASP A 134 8.03 5.83 -7.29
C ASP A 134 8.65 7.22 -7.56
N PRO A 135 9.29 7.44 -8.73
CA PRO A 135 9.97 8.71 -9.04
C PRO A 135 9.08 9.96 -8.90
N ILE A 136 7.76 9.81 -9.00
CA ILE A 136 6.82 10.93 -8.83
C ILE A 136 6.93 11.58 -7.44
N LEU A 137 7.28 10.80 -6.41
CA LEU A 137 7.40 11.31 -5.03
C LEU A 137 8.47 12.39 -4.89
N PHE A 138 9.52 12.39 -5.74
CA PHE A 138 10.52 13.45 -5.74
C PHE A 138 9.95 14.81 -6.17
N GLU A 139 8.92 14.83 -7.00
CA GLU A 139 8.29 16.07 -7.47
C GLU A 139 7.45 16.70 -6.36
N CYS A 140 6.77 15.88 -5.55
CA CYS A 140 5.95 16.34 -4.42
C CYS A 140 6.79 16.72 -3.20
N LEU A 141 7.75 15.89 -2.81
CA LEU A 141 8.57 16.10 -1.61
C LEU A 141 9.68 17.14 -1.82
N SER A 142 9.82 17.68 -3.04
CA SER A 142 10.77 18.75 -3.35
C SER A 142 10.21 19.78 -4.35
N PRO A 143 9.18 20.58 -3.98
CA PRO A 143 8.46 21.45 -4.93
C PRO A 143 9.29 22.61 -5.53
N GLY A 144 10.57 22.75 -5.17
CA GLY A 144 11.51 23.77 -5.68
C GLY A 144 12.68 23.22 -6.49
N GLY A 145 12.70 21.91 -6.77
CA GLY A 145 13.90 21.18 -7.19
C GLY A 145 14.92 21.06 -6.05
N LEU A 146 16.03 20.36 -6.30
CA LEU A 146 17.13 20.05 -5.36
C LEU A 146 17.84 21.28 -4.69
N GLY A 147 17.26 22.47 -4.75
CA GLY A 147 17.74 23.69 -4.12
C GLY A 147 17.56 23.72 -2.60
N MET A 148 18.61 23.32 -1.88
CA MET A 148 19.20 24.08 -0.77
C MET A 148 18.38 24.45 0.48
N ASP A 149 17.22 23.85 0.77
CA ASP A 149 16.53 24.11 2.06
C ASP A 149 15.85 22.86 2.65
N LEU A 150 16.56 21.73 2.70
CA LEU A 150 16.14 20.61 3.56
C LEU A 150 16.90 20.73 4.87
N GLY A 151 16.20 20.76 5.99
CA GLY A 151 16.83 20.88 7.30
C GLY A 151 17.12 22.30 7.75
N GLY A 152 16.16 23.23 7.62
CA GLY A 152 16.25 24.59 8.17
C GLY A 152 16.53 24.63 9.68
N ASP A 153 16.60 25.82 10.30
CA ASP A 153 16.88 26.00 11.74
C ASP A 153 15.79 25.42 12.68
N GLY A 154 14.86 24.60 12.16
CA GLY A 154 13.64 24.14 12.82
C GLY A 154 12.56 25.21 12.77
N SER A 155 11.36 24.89 12.26
CA SER A 155 10.22 25.83 12.28
C SER A 155 9.39 25.72 13.57
N ILE A 156 9.54 24.60 14.29
CA ILE A 156 8.89 24.38 15.58
C ILE A 156 9.71 25.06 16.69
N PRO A 157 9.10 25.93 17.53
CA PRO A 157 9.82 26.63 18.58
C PRO A 157 10.21 25.68 19.73
N ASP A 158 11.37 25.93 20.35
CA ASP A 158 11.74 25.34 21.65
C ASP A 158 10.89 25.98 22.77
N ALA A 159 9.73 25.39 23.04
CA ALA A 159 8.70 25.89 23.95
C ALA A 159 7.94 24.73 24.64
N ASP A 160 6.92 25.02 25.44
CA ASP A 160 6.00 24.00 25.95
C ASP A 160 5.24 23.28 24.82
N ILE A 161 4.81 22.04 25.10
CA ILE A 161 4.19 21.15 24.10
C ILE A 161 2.94 21.77 23.48
N GLU A 162 2.14 22.51 24.25
CA GLU A 162 0.95 23.19 23.75
C GLU A 162 1.32 24.27 22.72
N THR A 163 2.40 25.01 22.95
CA THR A 163 2.92 26.00 22.00
C THR A 163 3.49 25.33 20.74
N GLN A 164 4.15 24.18 20.88
CA GLN A 164 4.69 23.41 19.76
C GLN A 164 3.58 22.82 18.87
N VAL A 165 2.57 22.20 19.48
CA VAL A 165 1.36 21.70 18.81
C VAL A 165 0.66 22.82 18.04
N GLN A 166 0.52 24.01 18.64
CA GLN A 166 -0.08 25.14 17.94
C GLN A 166 0.77 25.59 16.74
N ALA A 167 2.10 25.53 16.84
CA ALA A 167 2.98 25.84 15.72
C ALA A 167 2.82 24.83 14.56
N VAL A 168 2.76 23.53 14.85
CA VAL A 168 2.49 22.48 13.84
C VAL A 168 1.15 22.75 13.15
N ARG A 169 0.12 23.06 13.94
CA ARG A 169 -1.20 23.39 13.40
C ARG A 169 -1.19 24.63 12.52
N ASP A 170 -0.56 25.72 12.97
CA ASP A 170 -0.53 26.99 12.21
C ASP A 170 0.16 26.77 10.85
N ILE A 171 1.23 25.97 10.80
CA ILE A 171 1.94 25.59 9.58
C ILE A 171 1.03 24.72 8.68
N LEU A 172 0.39 23.70 9.23
CA LEU A 172 -0.56 22.85 8.50
C LEU A 172 -1.71 23.64 7.90
N GLU A 173 -2.32 24.54 8.68
CA GLU A 173 -3.38 25.42 8.19
C GLU A 173 -2.90 26.34 7.05
N GLU A 174 -1.64 26.80 7.07
CA GLU A 174 -1.04 27.63 6.04
C GLU A 174 -0.70 26.84 4.76
N GLU A 175 -0.13 25.65 4.89
CA GLU A 175 0.45 24.88 3.79
C GLU A 175 -0.50 23.86 3.19
N ARG A 176 -1.14 23.03 4.04
CA ARG A 176 -2.11 22.01 3.64
C ARG A 176 -3.50 22.61 3.39
N GLY A 177 -3.81 23.73 4.06
CA GLY A 177 -5.06 24.48 3.86
C GLY A 177 -6.26 23.98 4.67
N LEU A 178 -6.07 23.01 5.57
CA LEU A 178 -7.14 22.46 6.42
C LEU A 178 -7.31 23.32 7.67
N ALA A 179 -8.17 24.35 7.61
CA ALA A 179 -8.40 25.28 8.72
C ALA A 179 -9.82 25.16 9.29
N VAL A 180 -9.92 24.82 10.59
CA VAL A 180 -11.20 24.72 11.33
C VAL A 180 -11.11 25.47 12.65
N ASP A 181 -12.19 26.12 13.07
CA ASP A 181 -12.30 26.69 14.41
C ASP A 181 -12.57 25.59 15.45
N GLY A 182 -11.66 25.37 16.41
CA GLY A 182 -11.87 24.39 17.49
C GLY A 182 -10.57 23.95 18.14
N GLU A 183 -10.63 23.48 19.38
CA GLU A 183 -9.48 22.84 20.04
C GLU A 183 -9.44 21.35 19.66
N LEU A 184 -8.26 20.83 19.32
CA LEU A 184 -8.01 19.41 19.13
C LEU A 184 -7.69 18.77 20.48
N SER A 185 -8.23 17.58 20.76
CA SER A 185 -7.89 16.81 21.96
C SER A 185 -6.68 15.95 21.66
N ILE A 186 -5.50 16.37 22.12
CA ILE A 186 -4.23 15.70 21.82
C ILE A 186 -3.58 15.21 23.13
N GLU A 187 -3.19 13.93 23.18
CA GLU A 187 -2.46 13.33 24.28
C GLU A 187 -1.10 12.80 23.80
N PHE A 188 -0.02 13.26 24.45
CA PHE A 188 1.33 12.73 24.25
C PHE A 188 1.60 11.62 25.27
N VAL A 189 1.90 10.42 24.79
CA VAL A 189 2.17 9.22 25.59
C VAL A 189 3.38 8.47 25.04
N THR A 190 3.86 7.45 25.76
CA THR A 190 4.93 6.61 25.22
C THR A 190 4.41 5.76 24.05
N VAL A 191 5.30 5.37 23.14
CA VAL A 191 4.98 4.46 22.02
C VAL A 191 4.28 3.19 22.52
N GLU A 192 4.75 2.59 23.62
CA GLU A 192 4.15 1.37 24.16
C GLU A 192 2.72 1.58 24.66
N GLU A 193 2.39 2.78 25.13
CA GLU A 193 1.04 3.12 25.54
C GLU A 193 0.12 3.33 24.33
N VAL A 194 0.61 3.92 23.23
CA VAL A 194 -0.13 3.98 21.96
C VAL A 194 -0.41 2.58 21.45
N GLN A 195 0.62 1.74 21.33
CA GLN A 195 0.51 0.36 20.85
C GLN A 195 -0.50 -0.43 21.69
N ARG A 196 -0.42 -0.35 23.02
CA ARG A 196 -1.40 -0.98 23.93
C ARG A 196 -2.83 -0.51 23.66
N ARG A 197 -3.06 0.80 23.51
CA ARG A 197 -4.39 1.35 23.23
C ARG A 197 -4.90 0.93 21.85
N ALA A 198 -4.05 0.96 20.82
CA ALA A 198 -4.40 0.53 19.46
C ALA A 198 -4.79 -0.95 19.40
N VAL A 199 -4.05 -1.82 20.11
CA VAL A 199 -4.38 -3.24 20.27
C VAL A 199 -5.70 -3.42 21.01
N GLU A 200 -5.95 -2.68 22.10
CA GLU A 200 -7.20 -2.79 22.85
C GLU A 200 -8.43 -2.33 22.05
N LEU A 201 -8.30 -1.24 21.29
CA LEU A 201 -9.36 -0.75 20.40
C LEU A 201 -9.66 -1.77 19.30
N THR A 202 -8.62 -2.26 18.63
CA THR A 202 -8.78 -3.23 17.55
C THR A 202 -9.34 -4.56 18.06
N GLU A 203 -8.83 -5.09 19.17
CA GLU A 203 -9.32 -6.34 19.76
C GLU A 203 -10.79 -6.25 20.18
N ALA A 204 -11.27 -5.07 20.60
CA ALA A 204 -12.67 -4.88 20.97
C ALA A 204 -13.64 -5.00 19.79
N GLU A 205 -13.15 -4.75 18.57
CA GLU A 205 -13.95 -4.71 17.34
C GLU A 205 -13.66 -5.90 16.40
N LEU A 206 -12.57 -6.60 16.64
CA LEU A 206 -12.11 -7.75 15.88
C LEU A 206 -13.14 -8.89 15.88
N ASP A 207 -13.61 -9.25 14.69
CA ASP A 207 -14.38 -10.46 14.48
C ASP A 207 -13.44 -11.64 14.22
N ARG A 208 -13.22 -12.46 15.25
CA ARG A 208 -12.32 -13.62 15.16
C ARG A 208 -12.85 -14.70 14.23
N ASP A 209 -14.17 -14.85 14.06
CA ASP A 209 -14.72 -15.84 13.14
C ASP A 209 -14.45 -15.40 11.69
N GLN A 210 -14.56 -14.10 11.41
CA GLN A 210 -14.21 -13.53 10.12
C GLN A 210 -12.70 -13.65 9.83
N ALA A 211 -11.84 -13.31 10.79
CA ALA A 211 -10.38 -13.44 10.63
C ALA A 211 -9.94 -14.91 10.38
N GLU A 212 -10.65 -15.88 10.95
CA GLU A 212 -10.39 -17.31 10.71
C GLU A 212 -10.79 -17.71 9.27
N LEU A 213 -11.87 -17.15 8.72
CA LEU A 213 -12.26 -17.33 7.32
C LEU A 213 -11.26 -16.67 6.36
N ASP A 214 -10.81 -15.46 6.65
CA ASP A 214 -9.81 -14.73 5.86
C ASP A 214 -8.48 -15.50 5.85
N GLY A 215 -8.02 -15.97 7.01
CA GLY A 215 -6.83 -16.80 7.13
C GLY A 215 -6.92 -18.11 6.34
N ARG A 216 -8.09 -18.76 6.36
CA ARG A 216 -8.37 -19.97 5.56
C ARG A 216 -8.34 -19.66 4.06
N LEU A 217 -8.94 -18.54 3.63
CA LEU A 217 -8.94 -18.11 2.24
C LEU A 217 -7.52 -17.83 1.74
N LEU A 218 -6.80 -16.95 2.44
CA LEU A 218 -5.43 -16.53 2.12
C LEU A 218 -4.46 -17.72 2.10
N SER A 219 -4.61 -18.68 3.02
CA SER A 219 -3.82 -19.92 2.98
C SER A 219 -4.16 -20.80 1.77
N THR A 220 -5.45 -20.88 1.40
CA THR A 220 -5.90 -21.73 0.28
C THR A 220 -5.38 -21.21 -1.06
N ILE A 221 -5.40 -19.89 -1.27
CA ILE A 221 -4.91 -19.28 -2.50
C ILE A 221 -3.37 -19.23 -2.58
N GLY A 222 -2.66 -19.42 -1.46
CA GLY A 222 -1.20 -19.43 -1.41
C GLY A 222 -0.56 -18.10 -1.00
N ALA A 223 -1.28 -17.26 -0.26
CA ALA A 223 -0.77 -16.01 0.30
C ALA A 223 -0.10 -16.20 1.67
N LEU A 224 -0.58 -17.17 2.45
CA LEU A 224 -0.16 -17.43 3.83
C LEU A 224 0.16 -18.92 4.05
N GLU A 225 1.01 -19.20 5.02
CA GLU A 225 1.21 -20.58 5.47
C GLU A 225 -0.08 -21.13 6.13
N PRO A 226 -0.46 -22.40 5.86
CA PRO A 226 -1.63 -22.99 6.49
C PRO A 226 -1.56 -22.99 8.02
N GLY A 227 -2.61 -22.49 8.67
CA GLY A 227 -2.77 -22.50 10.12
C GLY A 227 -2.20 -21.28 10.85
N ILE A 228 -1.79 -20.23 10.13
CA ILE A 228 -1.52 -18.91 10.72
C ILE A 228 -2.77 -18.39 11.43
N ASP A 229 -2.59 -17.85 12.64
CA ASP A 229 -3.60 -17.08 13.36
C ASP A 229 -3.57 -15.64 12.84
N LEU A 230 -4.39 -15.35 11.83
CA LEU A 230 -4.40 -14.04 11.17
C LEU A 230 -4.80 -12.91 12.13
N ALA A 231 -5.76 -13.18 13.02
CA ALA A 231 -6.17 -12.25 14.07
C ALA A 231 -4.98 -11.87 14.96
N GLN A 232 -4.22 -12.86 15.42
CA GLN A 232 -3.04 -12.57 16.24
C GLN A 232 -1.96 -11.85 15.44
N ALA A 233 -1.72 -12.23 14.18
CA ALA A 233 -0.74 -11.56 13.33
C ALA A 233 -1.05 -10.07 13.13
N GLN A 234 -2.35 -9.70 13.02
CA GLN A 234 -2.79 -8.31 12.94
C GLN A 234 -2.53 -7.55 14.26
N LEU A 235 -2.85 -8.16 15.40
CA LEU A 235 -2.60 -7.54 16.71
C LEU A 235 -1.11 -7.36 16.99
N ASP A 236 -0.30 -8.36 16.65
CA ASP A 236 1.16 -8.29 16.75
C ASP A 236 1.72 -7.17 15.85
N ALA A 237 1.07 -6.90 14.72
CA ALA A 237 1.47 -5.82 13.84
C ALA A 237 1.20 -4.43 14.40
N LEU A 238 0.06 -4.25 15.06
CA LEU A 238 -0.24 -3.01 15.75
C LEU A 238 0.70 -2.78 16.94
N ASP A 239 1.01 -3.85 17.68
CA ASP A 239 1.97 -3.82 18.80
C ASP A 239 3.39 -3.47 18.34
N ALA A 240 3.78 -3.87 17.13
CA ALA A 240 5.10 -3.59 16.58
C ALA A 240 5.21 -2.21 15.91
N GLY A 241 4.11 -1.71 15.37
CA GLY A 241 4.16 -0.73 14.28
C GLY A 241 3.47 0.59 14.52
N VAL A 242 2.55 0.75 15.49
CA VAL A 242 1.77 2.01 15.62
C VAL A 242 2.51 3.06 16.44
N GLY A 243 2.59 4.28 15.90
CA GLY A 243 3.23 5.45 16.51
C GLY A 243 2.25 6.49 17.00
N GLY A 244 1.10 6.62 16.35
CA GLY A 244 0.01 7.46 16.79
C GLY A 244 -1.30 6.99 16.22
N PHE A 245 -2.40 7.56 16.69
CA PHE A 245 -3.68 7.39 16.02
C PHE A 245 -4.65 8.54 16.31
N TYR A 246 -5.59 8.73 15.39
CA TYR A 246 -6.77 9.57 15.53
C TYR A 246 -8.01 8.69 15.69
N ASN A 247 -8.83 8.97 16.71
CA ASN A 247 -10.10 8.30 16.93
C ASN A 247 -11.27 9.22 16.48
N PRO A 248 -11.98 8.89 15.40
CA PRO A 248 -13.10 9.67 14.86
C PRO A 248 -14.34 9.66 15.77
N ASP A 249 -14.55 8.63 16.59
CA ASP A 249 -15.68 8.57 17.53
C ASP A 249 -15.53 9.57 18.69
N THR A 250 -14.29 9.77 19.16
CA THR A 250 -13.99 10.65 20.30
C THR A 250 -13.41 12.00 19.89
N GLY A 251 -12.85 12.10 18.68
CA GLY A 251 -12.08 13.25 18.21
C GLY A 251 -10.71 13.39 18.88
N GLU A 252 -10.18 12.32 19.48
CA GLU A 252 -8.92 12.31 20.22
C GLU A 252 -7.75 11.86 19.34
N LEU A 253 -6.64 12.61 19.40
CA LEU A 253 -5.36 12.25 18.82
C LEU A 253 -4.44 11.74 19.94
N VAL A 254 -3.83 10.58 19.74
CA VAL A 254 -2.87 10.00 20.68
C VAL A 254 -1.52 9.89 19.96
N ILE A 255 -0.52 10.60 20.48
CA ILE A 255 0.81 10.73 19.88
C ILE A 255 1.80 9.93 20.71
N GLY A 256 2.49 8.98 20.08
CA GLY A 256 3.49 8.10 20.70
C GLY A 256 4.86 8.74 20.78
N SER A 257 4.92 9.93 21.35
CA SER A 257 6.15 10.55 21.80
C SER A 257 5.87 11.31 23.10
N GLU A 258 6.84 11.39 24.00
CA GLU A 258 6.72 12.19 25.22
C GLU A 258 7.10 13.66 25.00
N GLU A 259 7.72 13.98 23.85
CA GLU A 259 8.22 15.30 23.49
C GLU A 259 7.89 15.60 22.01
N MET A 260 8.03 16.87 21.58
CA MET A 260 7.96 17.22 20.15
C MET A 260 9.34 17.04 19.50
N ASP A 261 9.84 15.80 19.51
CA ASP A 261 10.99 15.39 18.71
C ASP A 261 10.58 15.13 17.26
N GLY A 262 11.52 14.75 16.39
CA GLY A 262 11.21 14.54 14.97
C GLY A 262 10.09 13.51 14.75
N LEU A 263 10.03 12.48 15.58
CA LEU A 263 8.97 11.47 15.56
C LEU A 263 7.63 12.05 16.01
N GLY A 264 7.61 12.73 17.17
CA GLY A 264 6.42 13.41 17.67
C GLY A 264 5.89 14.44 16.68
N ALA A 265 6.78 15.15 15.97
CA ALA A 265 6.44 16.15 14.97
C ALA A 265 5.80 15.52 13.72
N TYR A 266 6.37 14.44 13.18
CA TYR A 266 5.75 13.69 12.08
C TYR A 266 4.35 13.21 12.48
N ILE A 267 4.24 12.50 13.60
CA ILE A 267 2.99 11.86 14.02
C ILE A 267 1.95 12.94 14.31
N THR A 268 2.33 14.05 14.95
CA THR A 268 1.41 15.17 15.18
C THR A 268 0.90 15.75 13.86
N ALA A 269 1.77 15.97 12.87
CA ALA A 269 1.34 16.48 11.56
C ALA A 269 0.41 15.49 10.84
N HIS A 270 0.74 14.20 10.82
CA HIS A 270 -0.06 13.12 10.22
C HIS A 270 -1.45 13.04 10.85
N GLU A 271 -1.52 12.89 12.18
CA GLU A 271 -2.80 12.72 12.89
C GLU A 271 -3.65 14.01 12.87
N MET A 272 -3.03 15.19 12.79
CA MET A 272 -3.77 16.44 12.60
C MET A 272 -4.45 16.51 11.24
N VAL A 273 -3.86 15.97 10.18
CA VAL A 273 -4.54 15.89 8.87
C VAL A 273 -5.82 15.08 9.01
N HIS A 274 -5.76 13.89 9.62
CA HIS A 274 -6.95 13.07 9.89
C HIS A 274 -8.02 13.83 10.67
N ALA A 275 -7.64 14.44 11.79
CA ALA A 275 -8.58 15.15 12.66
C ALA A 275 -9.23 16.38 12.01
N LEU A 276 -8.47 17.11 11.18
CA LEU A 276 -8.98 18.31 10.50
C LEU A 276 -9.79 17.94 9.26
N ALA A 277 -9.36 16.92 8.50
CA ALA A 277 -10.12 16.37 7.38
C ALA A 277 -11.48 15.82 7.84
N ASP A 278 -11.54 15.11 8.97
CA ASP A 278 -12.80 14.64 9.54
C ASP A 278 -13.75 15.79 9.89
N GLN A 279 -13.22 16.87 10.48
CA GLN A 279 -14.04 18.03 10.82
C GLN A 279 -14.58 18.79 9.61
N ILE A 280 -13.84 18.81 8.49
CA ILE A 280 -14.22 19.55 7.27
C ILE A 280 -15.12 18.71 6.38
N PHE A 281 -14.70 17.48 6.09
CA PHE A 281 -15.30 16.60 5.07
C PHE A 281 -16.11 15.45 5.70
N GLY A 282 -15.72 15.00 6.89
CA GLY A 282 -16.12 13.72 7.46
C GLY A 282 -15.32 12.58 6.81
N LEU A 283 -14.73 11.71 7.63
CA LEU A 283 -14.07 10.51 7.12
C LEU A 283 -15.11 9.49 6.65
N PRO A 284 -14.86 8.77 5.55
CA PRO A 284 -15.76 7.72 5.09
C PRO A 284 -15.79 6.55 6.08
N ASP A 285 -16.98 5.97 6.26
CA ASP A 285 -17.16 4.75 7.01
C ASP A 285 -16.72 3.56 6.16
N THR A 286 -15.48 3.11 6.35
CA THR A 286 -14.88 2.00 5.60
C THR A 286 -15.60 0.68 5.86
N ALA A 287 -16.23 0.50 7.02
CA ALA A 287 -17.02 -0.69 7.31
C ALA A 287 -18.34 -0.69 6.51
N GLU A 288 -19.01 0.46 6.41
CA GLU A 288 -20.19 0.60 5.54
C GLU A 288 -19.81 0.40 4.05
N LEU A 289 -18.67 0.95 3.60
CA LEU A 289 -18.17 0.74 2.25
C LEU A 289 -17.88 -0.74 1.96
N ALA A 290 -17.23 -1.45 2.90
CA ALA A 290 -16.95 -2.87 2.73
C ALA A 290 -18.23 -3.70 2.61
N GLU A 291 -19.27 -3.37 3.38
CA GLU A 291 -20.56 -4.06 3.32
C GLU A 291 -21.36 -3.76 2.03
N THR A 292 -21.22 -2.55 1.48
CA THR A 292 -22.06 -2.07 0.37
C THR A 292 -21.41 -2.26 -1.00
N ASP A 293 -20.12 -1.93 -1.11
CA ASP A 293 -19.36 -1.88 -2.35
C ASP A 293 -18.21 -2.91 -2.39
N GLY A 294 -17.84 -3.48 -1.23
CA GLY A 294 -16.84 -4.54 -1.10
C GLY A 294 -15.52 -4.07 -0.49
N SER A 295 -14.71 -5.01 0.00
CA SER A 295 -13.47 -4.70 0.72
C SER A 295 -12.43 -3.93 -0.12
N ASP A 296 -12.36 -4.14 -1.44
CA ASP A 296 -11.44 -3.39 -2.31
C ASP A 296 -11.78 -1.89 -2.38
N ALA A 297 -13.08 -1.55 -2.39
CA ALA A 297 -13.54 -0.15 -2.38
C ALA A 297 -13.25 0.52 -1.04
N ALA A 298 -13.53 -0.17 0.07
CA ALA A 298 -13.18 0.32 1.41
C ALA A 298 -11.67 0.53 1.56
N TYR A 299 -10.87 -0.40 1.04
CA TYR A 299 -9.41 -0.32 1.09
C TYR A 299 -8.88 0.81 0.20
N ALA A 300 -9.45 1.02 -0.98
CA ALA A 300 -9.10 2.16 -1.84
C ALA A 300 -9.39 3.50 -1.16
N ALA A 301 -10.57 3.64 -0.52
CA ALA A 301 -10.92 4.84 0.24
C ALA A 301 -9.92 5.11 1.38
N LEU A 302 -9.54 4.08 2.14
CA LEU A 302 -8.51 4.18 3.19
C LEU A 302 -7.18 4.71 2.62
N ASN A 303 -6.75 4.20 1.46
CA ASN A 303 -5.48 4.58 0.83
C ASN A 303 -5.43 6.08 0.47
N ALA A 304 -6.55 6.68 0.05
CA ALA A 304 -6.59 8.12 -0.22
C ALA A 304 -6.41 8.94 1.09
N ILE A 305 -7.05 8.49 2.18
CA ILE A 305 -7.02 9.18 3.48
C ILE A 305 -5.62 9.07 4.12
N GLU A 306 -5.07 7.86 4.21
CA GLU A 306 -3.72 7.66 4.75
C GLU A 306 -2.66 8.27 3.83
N GLY A 307 -2.90 8.26 2.52
CA GLY A 307 -2.04 8.91 1.54
C GLY A 307 -1.95 10.43 1.72
N ASP A 308 -3.07 11.11 2.03
CA ASP A 308 -3.08 12.55 2.34
C ASP A 308 -2.25 12.87 3.59
N ALA A 309 -2.55 12.20 4.69
CA ALA A 309 -1.84 12.39 5.95
C ALA A 309 -0.34 12.07 5.83
N THR A 310 0.00 10.97 5.13
CA THR A 310 1.39 10.56 4.91
C THR A 310 2.13 11.56 4.02
N LEU A 311 1.55 11.98 2.89
CA LEU A 311 2.18 12.95 1.99
C LEU A 311 2.48 14.26 2.72
N TYR A 312 1.50 14.80 3.44
CA TYR A 312 1.70 16.03 4.19
C TYR A 312 2.70 15.85 5.34
N GLY A 313 2.61 14.75 6.09
CA GLY A 313 3.56 14.42 7.15
C GLY A 313 5.01 14.39 6.64
N GLN A 314 5.24 13.79 5.46
CA GLN A 314 6.55 13.78 4.80
C GLN A 314 7.04 15.16 4.37
N MET A 315 6.16 15.97 3.76
CA MET A 315 6.47 17.35 3.40
C MET A 315 6.85 18.15 4.64
N PHE A 316 6.05 18.03 5.70
CA PHE A 316 6.22 18.75 6.95
C PHE A 316 7.59 18.45 7.58
N ILE A 317 7.96 17.18 7.73
CA ILE A 317 9.26 16.86 8.33
C ILE A 317 10.43 17.29 7.44
N SER A 318 10.28 17.16 6.12
CA SER A 318 11.33 17.52 5.17
C SER A 318 11.64 19.02 5.17
N GLU A 319 10.61 19.86 5.34
CA GLU A 319 10.73 21.32 5.33
C GLU A 319 11.01 21.92 6.72
N HIS A 320 10.42 21.38 7.79
CA HIS A 320 10.41 22.04 9.09
C HIS A 320 11.31 21.43 10.16
N LEU A 321 11.78 20.20 10.00
CA LEU A 321 12.70 19.60 10.97
C LEU A 321 14.16 19.88 10.63
N PRO A 322 15.04 20.05 11.64
CA PRO A 322 16.46 20.13 11.40
C PRO A 322 17.00 18.78 10.90
N MET A 323 18.05 18.83 10.08
CA MET A 323 18.70 17.63 9.51
C MET A 323 19.07 16.57 10.55
N THR A 324 19.44 17.00 11.77
CA THR A 324 19.78 16.08 12.86
C THR A 324 18.60 15.23 13.34
N GLU A 325 17.38 15.78 13.29
CA GLU A 325 16.17 15.04 13.68
C GLU A 325 15.71 14.12 12.55
N LEU A 326 15.83 14.54 11.29
CA LEU A 326 15.61 13.66 10.13
C LEU A 326 16.51 12.41 10.17
N LEU A 327 17.79 12.57 10.55
CA LEU A 327 18.71 11.43 10.71
C LEU A 327 18.38 10.56 11.93
N ALA A 328 17.78 11.12 12.99
CA ALA A 328 17.38 10.36 14.17
C ALA A 328 16.14 9.51 13.86
N LEU A 329 15.15 10.10 13.19
CA LEU A 329 13.99 9.43 12.62
C LEU A 329 14.42 8.21 11.82
N GLU A 330 15.42 8.35 10.94
CA GLU A 330 15.90 7.26 10.09
C GLU A 330 16.38 6.05 10.89
N ALA A 331 17.12 6.29 11.97
CA ALA A 331 17.58 5.23 12.83
C ALA A 331 16.44 4.53 13.59
N GLU A 332 15.34 5.23 13.86
CA GLU A 332 14.15 4.68 14.53
C GLU A 332 13.31 3.84 13.56
N SER A 333 13.04 4.34 12.34
CA SER A 333 12.28 3.59 11.33
C SER A 333 12.96 2.28 10.96
N ALA A 334 14.29 2.25 10.84
CA ALA A 334 15.03 1.02 10.55
C ALA A 334 14.81 -0.08 11.60
N GLN A 335 14.53 0.29 12.86
CA GLN A 335 14.23 -0.68 13.92
C GLN A 335 12.80 -1.20 13.80
N SER A 336 11.83 -0.33 13.48
CA SER A 336 10.43 -0.72 13.28
C SER A 336 10.25 -1.57 12.02
N GLN A 337 10.97 -1.28 10.93
CA GLN A 337 10.96 -2.11 9.72
C GLN A 337 11.39 -3.56 10.00
N ALA A 338 12.40 -3.76 10.85
CA ALA A 338 12.85 -5.11 11.21
C ALA A 338 11.80 -5.91 11.99
N ALA A 339 10.83 -5.26 12.62
CA ALA A 339 9.69 -5.93 13.25
C ALA A 339 8.61 -6.29 12.21
N LEU A 340 8.32 -5.39 11.27
CA LEU A 340 7.41 -5.64 10.14
C LEU A 340 7.90 -6.79 9.24
N ASP A 341 9.21 -6.88 9.00
CA ASP A 341 9.83 -7.94 8.17
C ASP A 341 9.66 -9.36 8.73
N GLN A 342 9.24 -9.50 10.00
CA GLN A 342 8.94 -10.80 10.61
C GLN A 342 7.51 -11.28 10.31
N MET A 343 6.66 -10.40 9.77
CA MET A 343 5.27 -10.73 9.45
C MET A 343 5.17 -11.49 8.13
N PRO A 344 4.10 -12.28 7.94
CA PRO A 344 3.80 -12.84 6.62
C PRO A 344 3.69 -11.71 5.58
N HIS A 345 4.32 -11.90 4.42
CA HIS A 345 4.46 -10.84 3.42
C HIS A 345 3.12 -10.18 3.04
N PHE A 346 2.07 -10.98 2.81
CA PHE A 346 0.74 -10.44 2.49
C PHE A 346 0.19 -9.52 3.58
N VAL A 347 0.37 -9.86 4.86
CA VAL A 347 -0.07 -9.03 6.00
C VAL A 347 0.75 -7.74 6.06
N ARG A 348 2.07 -7.85 5.90
CA ARG A 348 2.98 -6.70 5.86
C ARG A 348 2.59 -5.72 4.74
N ARG A 349 2.43 -6.20 3.51
CA ARG A 349 2.06 -5.36 2.36
C ARG A 349 0.70 -4.71 2.53
N ASN A 350 -0.28 -5.44 3.07
CA ASN A 350 -1.60 -4.87 3.33
C ASN A 350 -1.55 -3.70 4.34
N LEU A 351 -0.62 -3.74 5.30
CA LEU A 351 -0.39 -2.64 6.25
C LEU A 351 0.40 -1.48 5.63
N GLU A 352 1.40 -1.78 4.80
CA GLU A 352 2.28 -0.79 4.16
C GLU A 352 1.57 0.03 3.07
N PHE A 353 0.70 -0.61 2.31
CA PHE A 353 0.18 -0.07 1.05
C PHE A 353 -0.58 1.26 1.17
N PRO A 354 -1.42 1.50 2.21
CA PRO A 354 -2.03 2.82 2.47
C PRO A 354 -1.04 3.97 2.64
N TYR A 355 0.18 3.69 3.07
CA TYR A 355 1.20 4.71 3.34
C TYR A 355 2.18 4.87 2.18
N ILE A 356 2.48 3.79 1.45
CA ILE A 356 3.44 3.82 0.34
C ILE A 356 2.72 4.15 -0.97
N GLU A 357 1.84 3.25 -1.42
CA GLU A 357 1.05 3.43 -2.64
C GLU A 357 -0.03 4.51 -2.46
N GLY A 358 -0.65 4.63 -1.28
CA GLY A 358 -1.57 5.71 -0.96
C GLY A 358 -0.91 7.09 -1.06
N MET A 359 0.29 7.28 -0.49
CA MET A 359 1.05 8.54 -0.62
C MET A 359 1.43 8.81 -2.09
N THR A 360 1.80 7.78 -2.84
CA THR A 360 2.13 7.91 -4.27
C THR A 360 0.91 8.37 -5.08
N PHE A 361 -0.27 7.81 -4.80
CA PHE A 361 -1.53 8.24 -5.38
C PHE A 361 -1.85 9.70 -5.03
N THR A 362 -1.76 10.07 -3.75
CA THR A 362 -2.01 11.46 -3.30
C THR A 362 -1.02 12.43 -3.94
N CYS A 363 0.23 12.02 -4.14
CA CYS A 363 1.23 12.83 -4.84
C CYS A 363 0.83 13.08 -6.31
N ASP A 364 0.36 12.07 -7.06
CA ASP A 364 -0.16 12.27 -8.43
C ASP A 364 -1.32 13.28 -8.45
N VAL A 365 -2.29 13.11 -7.54
CA VAL A 365 -3.45 14.01 -7.42
C VAL A 365 -3.02 15.43 -7.05
N PHE A 366 -2.07 15.57 -6.12
CA PHE A 366 -1.51 16.85 -5.72
C PHE A 366 -0.78 17.56 -6.87
N LEU A 367 -0.02 16.84 -7.70
CA LEU A 367 0.67 17.43 -8.85
C LEU A 367 -0.30 17.88 -9.95
N ASP A 368 -1.45 17.23 -10.10
CA ASP A 368 -2.46 17.62 -11.09
C ASP A 368 -3.24 18.88 -10.69
N GLY A 369 -3.62 19.02 -9.41
CA GLY A 369 -4.53 20.09 -8.97
C GLY A 369 -4.26 20.72 -7.61
N GLY A 370 -3.14 20.41 -6.97
CA GLY A 370 -2.79 20.87 -5.63
C GLY A 370 -3.70 20.27 -4.55
N TRP A 371 -3.69 20.88 -3.37
CA TRP A 371 -4.49 20.43 -2.23
C TRP A 371 -6.00 20.44 -2.49
N ASP A 372 -6.52 21.34 -3.32
CA ASP A 372 -7.93 21.34 -3.72
C ASP A 372 -8.35 20.03 -4.43
N ALA A 373 -7.43 19.41 -5.18
CA ALA A 373 -7.68 18.12 -5.82
C ALA A 373 -7.60 16.96 -4.82
N VAL A 374 -6.66 17.02 -3.86
CA VAL A 374 -6.58 16.06 -2.76
C VAL A 374 -7.85 16.12 -1.90
N ASP A 375 -8.31 17.31 -1.53
CA ASP A 375 -9.58 17.52 -0.80
C ASP A 375 -10.78 16.92 -1.55
N HIS A 376 -10.77 16.92 -2.89
CA HIS A 376 -11.85 16.33 -3.68
C HIS A 376 -11.95 14.81 -3.50
N THR A 377 -10.84 14.12 -3.19
CA THR A 377 -10.81 12.67 -2.95
C THR A 377 -11.66 12.24 -1.75
N TYR A 378 -11.92 13.12 -0.77
CA TYR A 378 -12.84 12.85 0.34
C TYR A 378 -14.31 12.82 -0.08
N VAL A 379 -14.63 13.35 -1.27
CA VAL A 379 -16.00 13.39 -1.82
C VAL A 379 -16.17 12.42 -2.98
N ASP A 380 -15.16 12.34 -3.84
CA ASP A 380 -15.08 11.40 -4.96
C ASP A 380 -14.02 10.35 -4.65
N LEU A 381 -14.39 9.41 -3.76
CA LEU A 381 -13.46 8.39 -3.27
C LEU A 381 -12.99 7.48 -4.40
N PRO A 382 -11.72 7.03 -4.40
CA PRO A 382 -11.34 5.90 -5.22
C PRO A 382 -12.10 4.65 -4.77
N VAL A 383 -12.54 3.85 -5.73
CA VAL A 383 -13.42 2.69 -5.54
C VAL A 383 -12.74 1.36 -5.85
N THR A 384 -11.48 1.37 -6.25
CA THR A 384 -10.67 0.16 -6.44
C THR A 384 -9.21 0.41 -6.08
N SER A 385 -8.49 -0.59 -5.57
CA SER A 385 -7.04 -0.48 -5.39
C SER A 385 -6.26 -0.29 -6.70
N ALA A 386 -6.86 -0.60 -7.86
CA ALA A 386 -6.29 -0.29 -9.17
C ALA A 386 -6.20 1.21 -9.44
N GLN A 387 -7.14 2.00 -8.91
CA GLN A 387 -7.11 3.46 -9.01
C GLN A 387 -5.99 4.06 -8.15
N ILE A 388 -5.64 3.43 -7.04
CA ILE A 388 -4.49 3.80 -6.21
C ILE A 388 -3.18 3.47 -6.93
N LEU A 389 -3.05 2.25 -7.47
CA LEU A 389 -1.86 1.81 -8.19
C LEU A 389 -1.64 2.55 -9.52
N PHE A 390 -2.73 2.96 -10.19
CA PHE A 390 -2.72 3.61 -11.49
C PHE A 390 -3.65 4.85 -11.48
N PRO A 391 -3.17 6.01 -10.98
CA PRO A 391 -3.99 7.22 -10.81
C PRO A 391 -4.69 7.75 -12.07
N ASP A 392 -4.19 7.43 -13.28
CA ASP A 392 -4.89 7.70 -14.54
C ASP A 392 -6.31 7.08 -14.57
N ARG A 393 -6.51 5.94 -13.92
CA ARG A 393 -7.81 5.25 -13.83
C ARG A 393 -8.76 5.98 -12.90
N TYR A 394 -8.25 6.53 -11.80
CA TYR A 394 -9.03 7.40 -10.92
C TYR A 394 -9.52 8.63 -11.68
N ARG A 395 -8.61 9.33 -12.39
CA ARG A 395 -8.95 10.50 -13.22
C ARG A 395 -9.94 10.16 -14.35
N ALA A 396 -9.93 8.92 -14.83
CA ALA A 396 -10.88 8.43 -15.84
C ALA A 396 -12.24 8.01 -15.24
N GLY A 397 -12.35 7.89 -13.91
CA GLY A 397 -13.53 7.33 -13.23
C GLY A 397 -13.76 5.86 -13.58
N GLU A 398 -12.68 5.08 -13.75
CA GLU A 398 -12.77 3.67 -14.11
C GLU A 398 -13.23 2.83 -12.91
N GLU A 399 -14.45 2.29 -12.98
CA GLU A 399 -14.99 1.35 -12.00
C GLU A 399 -14.52 -0.09 -12.30
N ALA A 400 -14.57 -0.97 -11.29
CA ALA A 400 -14.31 -2.39 -11.47
C ALA A 400 -15.27 -3.00 -12.53
N ALA A 401 -14.71 -3.75 -13.47
CA ALA A 401 -15.47 -4.52 -14.44
C ALA A 401 -16.19 -5.68 -13.73
N GLY A 402 -17.47 -5.89 -14.07
CA GLY A 402 -18.28 -6.94 -13.47
C GLY A 402 -17.70 -8.34 -13.69
N VAL A 403 -17.58 -9.11 -12.61
CA VAL A 403 -17.06 -10.47 -12.62
C VAL A 403 -18.21 -11.48 -12.67
N ARG A 404 -17.99 -12.62 -13.33
CA ARG A 404 -18.94 -13.74 -13.31
C ARG A 404 -18.42 -14.84 -12.41
N MET A 405 -18.88 -14.87 -11.17
CA MET A 405 -18.57 -15.96 -10.24
C MET A 405 -19.28 -17.28 -10.63
N PRO A 406 -18.60 -18.42 -10.49
CA PRO A 406 -19.20 -19.74 -10.69
C PRO A 406 -20.25 -20.05 -9.62
N ASP A 407 -21.22 -20.90 -9.98
CA ASP A 407 -22.20 -21.41 -9.02
C ASP A 407 -21.54 -22.37 -8.02
N ALA A 408 -22.09 -22.44 -6.80
CA ALA A 408 -21.64 -23.41 -5.80
C ALA A 408 -21.71 -24.86 -6.33
N PRO A 409 -20.66 -25.68 -6.18
CA PRO A 409 -20.73 -27.09 -6.53
C PRO A 409 -21.78 -27.80 -5.65
N GLY A 410 -22.45 -28.82 -6.18
CA GLY A 410 -23.52 -29.50 -5.46
C GLY A 410 -23.05 -30.09 -4.12
N GLY A 411 -23.72 -29.73 -3.02
CA GLY A 411 -23.40 -30.21 -1.67
C GLY A 411 -22.39 -29.36 -0.90
N TRP A 412 -21.94 -28.24 -1.47
CA TRP A 412 -21.10 -27.24 -0.82
C TRP A 412 -21.94 -26.05 -0.34
N ASN A 413 -21.57 -25.47 0.80
CA ASN A 413 -22.22 -24.27 1.34
C ASN A 413 -21.27 -23.08 1.21
N GLN A 414 -21.75 -21.98 0.63
CA GLN A 414 -20.95 -20.75 0.55
C GLN A 414 -20.82 -20.16 1.94
N ILE A 415 -19.59 -19.88 2.35
CA ILE A 415 -19.25 -19.35 3.67
C ILE A 415 -18.58 -17.98 3.59
N TYR A 416 -18.05 -17.61 2.42
CA TYR A 416 -17.36 -16.34 2.20
C TYR A 416 -17.61 -15.84 0.77
N THR A 417 -17.70 -14.53 0.61
CA THR A 417 -17.64 -13.86 -0.68
C THR A 417 -17.16 -12.44 -0.47
N ASP A 418 -16.32 -11.95 -1.38
CA ASP A 418 -15.88 -10.56 -1.39
C ASP A 418 -15.34 -10.19 -2.78
N THR A 419 -15.10 -8.90 -2.97
CA THR A 419 -14.21 -8.36 -4.00
C THR A 419 -12.78 -8.85 -3.81
N PHE A 420 -12.01 -8.90 -4.90
CA PHE A 420 -10.59 -9.21 -4.88
C PHE A 420 -9.83 -8.14 -5.69
N GLY A 421 -9.12 -7.28 -4.98
CA GLY A 421 -8.53 -6.07 -5.51
C GLY A 421 -7.28 -6.29 -6.37
N ALA A 422 -6.85 -5.22 -7.03
CA ALA A 422 -5.55 -5.17 -7.70
C ALA A 422 -4.39 -5.22 -6.69
N ALA A 423 -4.55 -4.62 -5.50
CA ALA A 423 -3.59 -4.74 -4.41
C ALA A 423 -3.45 -6.19 -3.91
N ASP A 424 -4.56 -6.90 -3.73
CA ASP A 424 -4.50 -8.32 -3.33
C ASP A 424 -3.74 -9.15 -4.36
N LEU A 425 -4.02 -8.93 -5.66
CA LEU A 425 -3.28 -9.58 -6.73
C LEU A 425 -1.80 -9.21 -6.66
N LEU A 426 -1.45 -7.93 -6.50
CA LEU A 426 -0.07 -7.47 -6.37
C LEU A 426 0.68 -8.25 -5.29
N PHE A 427 0.11 -8.34 -4.08
CA PHE A 427 0.76 -9.00 -2.96
C PHE A 427 0.95 -10.51 -3.19
N LEU A 428 0.03 -11.16 -3.90
CA LEU A 428 0.20 -12.55 -4.34
C LEU A 428 1.39 -12.69 -5.30
N LEU A 429 1.53 -11.76 -6.26
CA LEU A 429 2.60 -11.81 -7.25
C LEU A 429 3.98 -11.44 -6.69
N GLU A 430 4.02 -10.62 -5.63
CA GLU A 430 5.24 -10.25 -4.90
C GLU A 430 5.77 -11.40 -4.04
N ALA A 431 4.92 -12.28 -3.52
CA ALA A 431 5.35 -13.44 -2.73
C ALA A 431 4.47 -14.69 -2.94
N PRO A 432 4.59 -15.38 -4.08
CA PRO A 432 3.87 -16.62 -4.32
C PRO A 432 4.17 -17.68 -3.25
N GLY A 433 3.12 -18.24 -2.63
CA GLY A 433 3.28 -19.19 -1.53
C GLY A 433 3.72 -18.54 -0.20
N GLY A 434 3.70 -17.20 -0.12
CA GLY A 434 4.25 -16.45 1.00
C GLY A 434 5.78 -16.27 0.94
N ASP A 435 6.43 -16.60 -0.18
CA ASP A 435 7.88 -16.50 -0.35
C ASP A 435 8.27 -15.38 -1.34
N PRO A 436 8.82 -14.24 -0.86
CA PRO A 436 9.31 -13.16 -1.73
C PRO A 436 10.42 -13.61 -2.70
N ALA A 437 11.15 -14.69 -2.41
CA ALA A 437 12.15 -15.22 -3.35
C ALA A 437 11.51 -15.89 -4.57
N ALA A 438 10.21 -16.17 -4.54
CA ALA A 438 9.42 -16.69 -5.64
C ALA A 438 8.68 -15.60 -6.43
N ALA A 439 8.90 -14.32 -6.11
CA ALA A 439 8.25 -13.18 -6.76
C ALA A 439 8.26 -13.30 -8.29
N LEU A 440 7.14 -12.94 -8.92
CA LEU A 440 7.10 -12.79 -10.37
C LEU A 440 7.90 -11.56 -10.77
N THR A 441 8.40 -11.54 -12.01
CA THR A 441 9.11 -10.37 -12.53
C THR A 441 8.13 -9.23 -12.78
N ASP A 442 8.40 -8.08 -12.18
CA ASP A 442 7.62 -6.84 -12.30
C ASP A 442 6.11 -7.01 -11.94
N PRO A 443 5.79 -7.35 -10.68
CA PRO A 443 4.41 -7.60 -10.23
C PRO A 443 3.45 -6.44 -10.53
N LYS A 444 3.90 -5.18 -10.34
CA LYS A 444 3.08 -3.98 -10.57
C LYS A 444 2.67 -3.86 -12.04
N GLU A 445 3.57 -4.12 -12.99
CA GLU A 445 3.20 -4.13 -14.42
C GLU A 445 2.26 -5.28 -14.78
N LEU A 446 2.40 -6.45 -14.16
CA LEU A 446 1.47 -7.57 -14.35
C LEU A 446 0.05 -7.23 -13.89
N VAL A 447 -0.06 -6.53 -12.75
CA VAL A 447 -1.34 -6.09 -12.16
C VAL A 447 -2.04 -5.03 -13.01
N ARG A 448 -1.35 -4.33 -13.91
CA ARG A 448 -2.01 -3.41 -14.86
C ARG A 448 -3.06 -4.11 -15.72
N ALA A 449 -2.96 -5.43 -15.91
CA ALA A 449 -3.99 -6.21 -16.60
C ALA A 449 -5.25 -6.49 -15.76
N TRP A 450 -5.31 -6.10 -14.49
CA TRP A 450 -6.52 -6.25 -13.66
C TRP A 450 -7.58 -5.22 -14.07
N ALA A 451 -8.83 -5.66 -14.26
CA ALA A 451 -10.00 -4.78 -14.43
C ALA A 451 -11.08 -4.99 -13.36
N GLY A 452 -11.06 -6.10 -12.64
CA GLY A 452 -12.06 -6.44 -11.62
C GLY A 452 -11.82 -7.85 -11.08
N GLY A 453 -12.18 -8.10 -9.83
CA GLY A 453 -11.97 -9.39 -9.19
C GLY A 453 -13.01 -9.69 -8.11
N GLU A 454 -13.40 -10.95 -8.01
CA GLU A 454 -14.23 -11.48 -6.92
C GLU A 454 -13.67 -12.83 -6.45
N VAL A 455 -13.87 -13.10 -5.16
CA VAL A 455 -13.45 -14.36 -4.55
C VAL A 455 -14.60 -14.94 -3.71
N ALA A 456 -14.75 -16.25 -3.75
CA ALA A 456 -15.71 -16.96 -2.92
C ALA A 456 -15.13 -18.26 -2.38
N MET A 457 -15.54 -18.61 -1.16
CA MET A 457 -15.14 -19.85 -0.50
C MET A 457 -16.37 -20.64 -0.05
N TRP A 458 -16.26 -21.96 -0.21
CA TRP A 458 -17.28 -22.91 0.20
C TRP A 458 -16.71 -23.97 1.15
N ASP A 459 -17.58 -24.50 2.00
CA ASP A 459 -17.28 -25.61 2.91
C ASP A 459 -18.16 -26.83 2.62
N ARG A 460 -17.55 -28.02 2.74
CA ARG A 460 -18.24 -29.29 2.79
C ARG A 460 -17.59 -30.23 3.78
N ASP A 461 -18.22 -30.41 4.94
CA ASP A 461 -17.77 -31.32 6.00
C ASP A 461 -16.31 -31.05 6.45
N GLY A 462 -15.87 -29.78 6.38
CA GLY A 462 -14.51 -29.34 6.69
C GLY A 462 -13.55 -29.29 5.51
N ASP A 463 -13.93 -29.79 4.32
CA ASP A 463 -13.19 -29.53 3.09
C ASP A 463 -13.40 -28.08 2.63
N THR A 464 -12.37 -27.47 2.04
CA THR A 464 -12.41 -26.12 1.47
C THR A 464 -12.44 -26.17 -0.05
N ALA A 465 -13.23 -25.28 -0.66
CA ALA A 465 -13.10 -24.97 -2.08
C ALA A 465 -13.16 -23.44 -2.27
N VAL A 466 -12.34 -22.91 -3.17
CA VAL A 466 -12.22 -21.47 -3.42
C VAL A 466 -12.31 -21.22 -4.92
N ALA A 467 -13.02 -20.16 -5.32
CA ALA A 467 -12.98 -19.63 -6.66
C ALA A 467 -12.48 -18.19 -6.59
N LEU A 468 -11.47 -17.87 -7.38
CA LEU A 468 -11.04 -16.50 -7.67
C LEU A 468 -11.33 -16.23 -9.14
N ALA A 469 -12.19 -15.25 -9.43
CA ALA A 469 -12.47 -14.83 -10.78
C ALA A 469 -12.00 -13.40 -11.03
N LEU A 470 -11.31 -13.19 -12.14
CA LEU A 470 -10.73 -11.92 -12.53
C LEU A 470 -11.19 -11.55 -13.94
N THR A 471 -11.33 -10.25 -14.18
CA THR A 471 -11.53 -9.68 -15.52
C THR A 471 -10.25 -9.00 -15.98
N GLU A 472 -9.86 -9.28 -17.21
CA GLU A 472 -8.69 -8.71 -17.86
C GLU A 472 -9.00 -7.32 -18.43
N HIS A 473 -8.15 -6.36 -18.10
CA HIS A 473 -8.13 -5.03 -18.65
C HIS A 473 -7.48 -5.04 -20.04
N THR A 474 -7.88 -4.12 -20.93
CA THR A 474 -7.33 -4.06 -22.29
C THR A 474 -5.89 -3.55 -22.33
N GLU A 475 -5.44 -2.92 -21.25
CA GLU A 475 -4.05 -2.48 -21.06
C GLU A 475 -3.40 -3.39 -20.02
N GLY A 476 -2.13 -3.72 -20.23
CA GLY A 476 -1.39 -4.66 -19.41
C GLY A 476 -1.00 -5.94 -20.15
N PRO A 477 -0.21 -6.81 -19.51
CA PRO A 477 0.18 -8.10 -20.06
C PRO A 477 -0.96 -9.15 -19.98
N ASP A 478 -0.68 -10.39 -20.38
CA ASP A 478 -1.62 -11.51 -20.36
C ASP A 478 -1.92 -11.95 -18.91
N LEU A 479 -3.13 -11.64 -18.41
CA LEU A 479 -3.51 -11.93 -17.03
C LEU A 479 -3.72 -13.43 -16.81
N CYS A 480 -4.18 -14.17 -17.83
CA CYS A 480 -4.31 -15.62 -17.75
C CYS A 480 -2.95 -16.29 -17.52
N GLY A 481 -1.94 -15.88 -18.29
CA GLY A 481 -0.55 -16.32 -18.11
C GLY A 481 -0.03 -15.99 -16.72
N THR A 482 -0.26 -14.77 -16.23
CA THR A 482 0.12 -14.32 -14.88
C THR A 482 -0.44 -15.22 -13.78
N VAL A 483 -1.73 -15.55 -13.81
CA VAL A 483 -2.35 -16.40 -12.79
C VAL A 483 -1.82 -17.84 -12.84
N ILE A 484 -1.52 -18.35 -14.04
CA ILE A 484 -0.88 -19.67 -14.23
C ILE A 484 0.53 -19.69 -13.64
N ASP A 485 1.32 -18.65 -13.91
CA ASP A 485 2.69 -18.53 -13.43
C ASP A 485 2.73 -18.33 -11.90
N TYR A 486 1.82 -17.51 -11.37
CA TYR A 486 1.60 -17.37 -9.93
C TYR A 486 1.32 -18.72 -9.27
N TYR A 487 0.31 -19.45 -9.76
CA TYR A 487 -0.09 -20.71 -9.11
C TYR A 487 1.03 -21.76 -9.19
N ALA A 488 1.79 -21.78 -10.28
CA ALA A 488 2.95 -22.65 -10.43
C ALA A 488 4.07 -22.30 -9.42
N ALA A 489 4.28 -21.00 -9.16
CA ALA A 489 5.26 -20.52 -8.19
C ALA A 489 4.82 -20.76 -6.74
N ALA A 490 3.55 -20.51 -6.42
CA ALA A 490 2.98 -20.69 -5.09
C ALA A 490 2.89 -22.17 -4.66
N PHE A 491 2.70 -23.08 -5.62
CA PHE A 491 2.57 -24.52 -5.37
C PHE A 491 3.56 -25.35 -6.20
N PRO A 492 4.88 -25.24 -5.94
CA PRO A 492 5.92 -25.84 -6.79
C PRO A 492 5.93 -27.37 -6.77
N ASP A 493 5.34 -28.00 -5.75
CA ASP A 493 5.20 -29.45 -5.64
C ASP A 493 4.02 -30.01 -6.46
N SER A 494 3.18 -29.15 -7.03
CA SER A 494 2.04 -29.57 -7.86
C SER A 494 2.49 -30.05 -9.25
N THR A 495 1.80 -31.06 -9.78
CA THR A 495 2.02 -31.51 -11.16
C THR A 495 1.09 -30.75 -12.10
N ARG A 496 1.66 -29.94 -12.98
CA ARG A 496 0.92 -29.27 -14.05
C ARG A 496 0.55 -30.22 -15.19
N SER A 497 -0.67 -30.10 -15.69
CA SER A 497 -1.17 -30.68 -16.94
C SER A 497 -2.14 -29.72 -17.61
N ASP A 498 -2.35 -29.88 -18.92
CA ASP A 498 -3.38 -29.13 -19.64
C ASP A 498 -4.52 -30.09 -20.01
N ASP A 499 -5.77 -29.71 -19.72
CA ASP A 499 -6.95 -30.51 -20.08
C ASP A 499 -8.09 -29.59 -20.56
N GLY A 500 -8.63 -29.88 -21.74
CA GLY A 500 -9.73 -29.09 -22.30
C GLY A 500 -9.40 -27.64 -22.69
N GLY A 501 -8.18 -27.16 -22.46
CA GLY A 501 -7.80 -25.75 -22.58
C GLY A 501 -7.45 -25.11 -21.23
N ASP A 502 -7.77 -25.80 -20.13
CA ASP A 502 -7.52 -25.33 -18.76
C ASP A 502 -6.17 -25.83 -18.26
N ALA A 503 -5.49 -25.01 -17.45
CA ALA A 503 -4.30 -25.41 -16.74
C ALA A 503 -4.69 -26.07 -15.40
N VAL A 504 -4.30 -27.33 -15.21
CA VAL A 504 -4.64 -28.12 -14.03
C VAL A 504 -3.38 -28.45 -13.24
N PHE A 505 -3.35 -28.06 -11.98
CA PHE A 505 -2.26 -28.28 -11.03
C PHE A 505 -2.71 -29.23 -9.93
N SER A 506 -2.23 -30.48 -9.98
CA SER A 506 -2.56 -31.49 -8.97
C SER A 506 -1.48 -31.57 -7.89
N GLY A 507 -1.77 -31.06 -6.69
CA GLY A 507 -0.94 -31.18 -5.50
C GLY A 507 -1.36 -32.33 -4.58
N GLY A 508 -0.62 -32.51 -3.48
CA GLY A 508 -0.96 -33.51 -2.46
C GLY A 508 -2.18 -33.13 -1.62
N ASP A 509 -2.29 -31.84 -1.29
CA ASP A 509 -3.32 -31.31 -0.37
C ASP A 509 -4.46 -30.59 -1.09
N GLN A 510 -4.22 -30.09 -2.31
CA GLN A 510 -5.23 -29.43 -3.12
C GLN A 510 -4.96 -29.54 -4.63
N THR A 511 -5.99 -29.28 -5.43
CA THR A 511 -5.93 -29.13 -6.87
C THR A 511 -6.39 -27.73 -7.27
N GLY A 512 -5.61 -27.07 -8.13
CA GLY A 512 -5.98 -25.81 -8.78
C GLY A 512 -6.32 -26.04 -10.26
N VAL A 513 -7.33 -25.35 -10.76
CA VAL A 513 -7.74 -25.34 -12.16
C VAL A 513 -7.91 -23.90 -12.59
N ILE A 514 -7.18 -23.50 -13.63
CA ILE A 514 -7.26 -22.16 -14.20
C ILE A 514 -7.89 -22.27 -15.58
N ALA A 515 -9.04 -21.64 -15.74
CA ALA A 515 -9.76 -21.52 -17.01
C ALA A 515 -9.75 -20.06 -17.46
N CYS A 516 -9.57 -19.84 -18.76
CA CYS A 516 -9.52 -18.51 -19.35
C CYS A 516 -10.44 -18.44 -20.57
N ASP A 517 -11.44 -17.57 -20.55
CA ASP A 517 -12.38 -17.36 -21.66
C ASP A 517 -12.69 -15.87 -21.84
N ALA A 518 -12.47 -15.37 -23.05
CA ALA A 518 -12.90 -14.04 -23.51
C ALA A 518 -12.56 -12.85 -22.55
N GLY A 519 -11.39 -12.88 -21.90
CA GLY A 519 -10.97 -11.84 -20.94
C GLY A 519 -11.46 -12.06 -19.52
N THR A 520 -12.03 -13.22 -19.20
CA THR A 520 -12.32 -13.68 -17.84
C THR A 520 -11.40 -14.83 -17.48
N ILE A 521 -10.76 -14.75 -16.31
CA ILE A 521 -9.89 -15.77 -15.75
C ILE A 521 -10.58 -16.30 -14.50
N THR A 522 -10.62 -17.63 -14.32
CA THR A 522 -11.14 -18.25 -13.10
C THR A 522 -10.16 -19.29 -12.59
N LEU A 523 -9.72 -19.11 -11.36
CA LEU A 523 -8.94 -20.07 -10.59
C LEU A 523 -9.88 -20.78 -9.61
N GLY A 524 -10.20 -22.04 -9.90
CA GLY A 524 -10.90 -22.94 -8.97
C GLY A 524 -9.91 -23.79 -8.18
N ILE A 525 -10.05 -23.81 -6.86
CA ILE A 525 -9.23 -24.60 -5.93
C ILE A 525 -10.14 -25.52 -5.13
N GLY A 526 -9.75 -26.78 -4.97
CA GLY A 526 -10.49 -27.74 -4.15
C GLY A 526 -9.69 -28.98 -3.79
N PRO A 527 -10.28 -29.91 -3.00
CA PRO A 527 -9.61 -31.14 -2.57
C PRO A 527 -9.31 -32.10 -3.73
N ASP A 528 -10.01 -31.95 -4.86
CA ASP A 528 -9.86 -32.76 -6.05
C ASP A 528 -10.15 -31.96 -7.33
N ALA A 529 -9.71 -32.50 -8.47
CA ALA A 529 -9.89 -31.88 -9.77
C ALA A 529 -11.36 -31.74 -10.21
N GLU A 530 -12.26 -32.59 -9.71
CA GLU A 530 -13.69 -32.50 -10.02
C GLU A 530 -14.30 -31.25 -9.36
N THR A 531 -13.97 -31.02 -8.09
CA THR A 531 -14.40 -29.86 -7.33
C THR A 531 -13.80 -28.58 -7.90
N ALA A 532 -12.49 -28.56 -8.14
CA ALA A 532 -11.81 -27.39 -8.69
C ALA A 532 -12.37 -26.98 -10.07
N ARG A 533 -12.68 -27.95 -10.95
CA ARG A 533 -13.32 -27.68 -12.26
C ARG A 533 -14.77 -27.23 -12.15
N ALA A 534 -15.50 -27.68 -11.13
CA ALA A 534 -16.87 -27.22 -10.92
C ALA A 534 -16.92 -25.72 -10.56
N LEU A 535 -15.79 -25.16 -10.14
CA LEU A 535 -15.57 -23.74 -9.86
C LEU A 535 -14.97 -22.98 -11.04
N THR A 536 -14.97 -23.55 -12.24
CA THR A 536 -14.61 -22.87 -13.48
C THR A 536 -15.79 -22.92 -14.46
N PRO A 537 -16.01 -21.88 -15.30
CA PRO A 537 -17.18 -21.77 -16.18
C PRO A 537 -17.43 -22.90 -17.19
#